data_AF-A0A931U729-F1
#
_entry.id   AF-A0A931U729-F1
#
_cell.length_a   1.000
_cell.length_b   1.000
_cell.length_c   1.000
_cell.angle_alpha   90.00
_cell.angle_beta   90.00
_cell.angle_gamma   90.00
#
_symmetry.space_group_name_H-M   'P 1'
#
loop_
_entity.id
_entity.type
_entity.pdbx_description
1 polymer ?
#
loop_
_entity_poly.entity_id
_entity_poly.type
_entity_poly.pdbx_seq_one_letter_code
_entity_poly.pdbx_strand_id
1 'polypeptide(L)'
;MSKKQRQKKNELKIEAPRPKERRVEMKWWVFFLITMTVLLVYINSLNNAFVSDDLPGILRNPLKTKLFTSLAANPFGFAYIIVRYFTALIAHDNPLPYRLVNVLFHAGSANLIYVILLGLTGFGMALAAALIFAVHPLLTEGVVWISAAPYSAGTFFGLLAVFFYLKSSSVKTDWRGWLAYLGSLSFAQITISIAPILTIYEILQGTFRKNWKRLVVFYSTAIGFTLINLAGLNTRITSFVETKGSDLSRPSPLLQAPVAISNYLSLLLWPDKLTLYHSEMSFTVTQIVWYFVISLLLVSLAVWGWFRDKRIAFWIMWFFWGISITLTPWGVTWIVAERYTYFGLIGLIVTSILIYERLIGKKVPKGVNITILVILLLALGTRTIVRNRDWKSEDSLWLSMEKISPSSDQNHNNLGDLYSRRKEWDKAIEEFKKAVTINPRYSYAYHNLGNAYLSSDRLDEATKYYYKALEINPMIWQTYLQLAVISVKKNDLKGAEEIVLKGIKINPTTESWRILGVIYVTGNNKEKAIEAFREALRLDPTNSTARQMLDATY
;
A
#
# COMPACT_ATOMS: atom_id res chain seq x y z
N MET A 1 44.13 -32.87 -41.39
CA MET A 1 43.74 -32.63 -39.97
C MET A 1 42.59 -33.55 -39.60
N SER A 2 42.81 -34.50 -38.69
CA SER A 2 41.78 -35.47 -38.28
C SER A 2 40.65 -34.81 -37.48
N LYS A 3 39.45 -35.43 -37.43
CA LYS A 3 38.30 -34.95 -36.62
C LYS A 3 38.68 -34.65 -35.15
N LYS A 4 39.66 -35.37 -34.59
CA LYS A 4 40.24 -35.11 -33.24
C LYS A 4 40.98 -33.76 -33.14
N GLN A 5 41.64 -33.29 -34.20
CA GLN A 5 42.31 -31.99 -34.22
C GLN A 5 41.31 -30.82 -34.40
N ARG A 6 40.17 -31.04 -35.07
CA ARG A 6 39.07 -30.05 -35.11
C ARG A 6 38.31 -29.94 -33.78
N GLN A 7 38.18 -31.03 -33.03
CA GLN A 7 37.60 -31.01 -31.68
C GLN A 7 38.49 -30.26 -30.67
N LYS A 8 39.80 -30.53 -30.67
CA LYS A 8 40.76 -29.79 -29.81
C LYS A 8 40.86 -28.30 -30.13
N LYS A 9 40.61 -27.88 -31.37
CA LYS A 9 40.60 -26.45 -31.77
C LYS A 9 39.29 -25.74 -31.41
N ASN A 10 38.21 -26.47 -31.13
CA ASN A 10 36.93 -25.92 -30.66
C ASN A 10 36.82 -25.87 -29.13
N GLU A 11 37.62 -26.63 -28.38
CA GLU A 11 37.72 -26.56 -26.91
C GLU A 11 38.57 -25.37 -26.42
N LEU A 12 39.32 -24.70 -27.32
CA LEU A 12 40.12 -23.50 -27.01
C LEU A 12 39.42 -22.18 -27.36
N LYS A 13 38.09 -22.19 -27.58
CA LYS A 13 37.31 -20.96 -27.78
C LYS A 13 36.87 -20.36 -26.45
N ILE A 14 37.71 -19.44 -25.98
CA ILE A 14 37.33 -18.25 -25.20
C ILE A 14 36.54 -18.58 -23.92
N GLU A 15 37.23 -19.12 -22.90
CA GLU A 15 36.89 -18.66 -21.55
C GLU A 15 37.15 -17.15 -21.55
N ALA A 16 36.08 -16.36 -21.69
CA ALA A 16 36.15 -14.94 -21.37
C ALA A 16 36.77 -14.84 -19.97
N PRO A 17 37.78 -13.97 -19.75
CA PRO A 17 38.34 -13.81 -18.43
C PRO A 17 37.18 -13.50 -17.49
N ARG A 18 36.89 -14.45 -16.58
CA ARG A 18 35.94 -14.19 -15.50
C ARG A 18 36.45 -12.90 -14.85
N PRO A 19 35.60 -11.87 -14.64
CA PRO A 19 36.04 -10.76 -13.81
C PRO A 19 36.58 -11.38 -12.53
N LYS A 20 37.86 -11.13 -12.21
CA LYS A 20 38.52 -11.64 -11.00
C LYS A 20 37.47 -11.57 -9.89
N GLU A 21 37.06 -12.71 -9.34
CA GLU A 21 36.15 -12.74 -8.21
C GLU A 21 36.79 -11.87 -7.13
N ARG A 22 36.39 -10.61 -7.04
CA ARG A 22 36.65 -9.81 -5.84
C ARG A 22 35.88 -10.58 -4.78
N ARG A 23 36.59 -11.41 -4.00
CA ARG A 23 36.08 -11.90 -2.73
C ARG A 23 35.86 -10.66 -1.88
N VAL A 24 34.68 -10.06 -2.01
CA VAL A 24 34.32 -8.92 -1.19
C VAL A 24 33.97 -9.49 0.18
N GLU A 25 34.83 -9.20 1.15
CA GLU A 25 34.67 -9.66 2.51
C GLU A 25 33.42 -9.00 3.12
N MET A 26 32.46 -9.83 3.55
CA MET A 26 31.26 -9.36 4.24
C MET A 26 31.62 -8.92 5.65
N LYS A 27 31.42 -7.65 5.95
CA LYS A 27 31.64 -7.07 7.28
C LYS A 27 30.37 -7.19 8.12
N TRP A 28 30.32 -8.15 9.04
CA TRP A 28 29.14 -8.43 9.87
C TRP A 28 28.64 -7.22 10.68
N TRP A 29 29.56 -6.37 11.18
CA TRP A 29 29.18 -5.15 11.92
C TRP A 29 28.36 -4.15 11.08
N VAL A 30 28.47 -4.19 9.74
CA VAL A 30 27.69 -3.32 8.85
C VAL A 30 26.21 -3.67 8.91
N PHE A 31 25.89 -4.95 9.08
CA PHE A 31 24.49 -5.37 9.23
C PHE A 31 23.89 -4.81 10.50
N PHE A 32 24.66 -4.83 11.60
CA PHE A 32 24.26 -4.20 12.84
C PHE A 32 24.08 -2.68 12.67
N LEU A 33 25.02 -1.98 12.03
CA LEU A 33 24.92 -0.54 11.76
C LEU A 33 23.64 -0.19 10.98
N ILE A 34 23.35 -0.88 9.88
CA ILE A 34 22.17 -0.63 9.05
C ILE A 34 20.89 -0.88 9.86
N THR A 35 20.82 -2.02 10.56
CA THR A 35 19.65 -2.35 11.38
C THR A 35 19.44 -1.35 12.52
N MET A 36 20.49 -0.95 13.22
CA MET A 36 20.39 0.07 14.27
C MET A 36 19.97 1.42 13.70
N THR A 37 20.46 1.79 12.52
CA THR A 37 20.04 3.04 11.84
C THR A 37 18.53 3.04 11.57
N VAL A 38 17.99 1.93 11.07
CA VAL A 38 16.54 1.76 10.90
C VAL A 38 15.81 1.87 12.22
N LEU A 39 16.24 1.14 13.25
CA LEU A 39 15.57 1.18 14.56
C LEU A 39 15.57 2.59 15.14
N LEU A 40 16.69 3.32 15.08
CA LEU A 40 16.79 4.68 15.63
C LEU A 40 15.79 5.66 15.01
N VAL A 41 15.53 5.56 13.70
CA VAL A 41 14.61 6.50 13.03
C VAL A 41 13.13 6.10 13.13
N TYR A 42 12.83 4.83 13.40
CA TYR A 42 11.45 4.32 13.50
C TYR A 42 10.98 3.99 14.92
N ILE A 43 11.86 3.97 15.93
CA ILE A 43 11.51 3.60 17.31
C ILE A 43 10.38 4.47 17.89
N ASN A 44 10.33 5.75 17.53
CA ASN A 44 9.31 6.69 17.99
C ASN A 44 7.92 6.42 17.39
N SER A 45 7.79 5.49 16.44
CA SER A 45 6.52 5.08 15.85
C SER A 45 5.95 3.79 16.44
N LEU A 46 6.77 2.99 17.14
CA LEU A 46 6.40 1.62 17.51
C LEU A 46 5.11 1.54 18.34
N ASN A 47 4.90 2.48 19.26
CA ASN A 47 3.72 2.55 20.12
C ASN A 47 2.57 3.41 19.57
N ASN A 48 2.65 3.86 18.31
CA ASN A 48 1.53 4.59 17.69
C ASN A 48 0.26 3.73 17.63
N ALA A 49 -0.91 4.37 17.67
CA ALA A 49 -2.19 3.67 17.61
C ALA A 49 -2.40 2.94 16.27
N PHE A 50 -3.40 2.06 16.21
CA PHE A 50 -3.96 1.60 14.93
C PHE A 50 -4.68 2.78 14.25
N VAL A 51 -4.48 2.94 12.94
CA VAL A 51 -5.07 4.04 12.17
C VAL A 51 -5.60 3.57 10.80
N SER A 52 -6.61 4.26 10.26
CA SER A 52 -7.18 3.96 8.95
C SER A 52 -7.57 2.47 8.83
N ASP A 53 -7.07 1.78 7.80
CA ASP A 53 -7.44 0.38 7.50
C ASP A 53 -6.96 -0.61 8.57
N ASP A 54 -6.10 -0.18 9.49
CA ASP A 54 -5.69 -1.02 10.62
C ASP A 54 -6.89 -1.37 11.51
N LEU A 55 -7.86 -0.46 11.66
CA LEU A 55 -9.02 -0.69 12.52
C LEU A 55 -9.91 -1.83 11.99
N PRO A 56 -10.47 -1.77 10.76
CA PRO A 56 -11.27 -2.86 10.23
C PRO A 56 -10.43 -4.08 9.80
N GLY A 57 -9.21 -3.87 9.31
CA GLY A 57 -8.37 -4.94 8.76
C GLY A 57 -7.65 -5.77 9.82
N ILE A 58 -7.43 -5.20 11.01
CA ILE A 58 -6.61 -5.80 12.07
C ILE A 58 -7.37 -5.86 13.38
N LEU A 59 -7.63 -4.71 13.99
CA LEU A 59 -8.11 -4.65 15.37
C LEU A 59 -9.50 -5.31 15.49
N ARG A 60 -10.41 -4.96 14.59
CA ARG A 60 -11.81 -5.42 14.57
C ARG A 60 -12.05 -6.61 13.64
N ASN A 61 -10.99 -7.17 13.06
CA ASN A 61 -11.14 -8.26 12.10
C ASN A 61 -11.37 -9.61 12.83
N PRO A 62 -12.56 -10.24 12.69
CA PRO A 62 -12.88 -11.50 13.37
C PRO A 62 -12.08 -12.70 12.82
N LEU A 63 -11.43 -12.55 11.67
CA LEU A 63 -10.60 -13.58 11.05
C LEU A 63 -9.13 -13.52 11.49
N LYS A 64 -8.71 -12.50 12.27
CA LYS A 64 -7.29 -12.29 12.64
C LYS A 64 -6.65 -13.47 13.38
N THR A 65 -7.46 -14.29 14.06
CA THR A 65 -7.05 -15.51 14.78
C THR A 65 -7.52 -16.81 14.09
N LYS A 66 -8.05 -16.76 12.86
CA LYS A 66 -8.58 -17.92 12.12
C LYS A 66 -7.72 -18.21 10.89
N LEU A 67 -6.58 -18.89 11.09
CA LEU A 67 -5.58 -19.15 10.04
C LEU A 67 -6.16 -19.87 8.83
N PHE A 68 -6.76 -21.05 9.02
CA PHE A 68 -7.24 -21.88 7.91
C PHE A 68 -8.40 -21.23 7.15
N THR A 69 -9.31 -20.53 7.85
CA THR A 69 -10.39 -19.76 7.21
C THR A 69 -9.82 -18.63 6.34
N SER A 70 -8.83 -17.91 6.85
CA SER A 70 -8.17 -16.83 6.11
C SER A 70 -7.43 -17.35 4.87
N LEU A 71 -6.71 -18.48 5.01
CA LEU A 71 -6.02 -19.13 3.90
C LEU A 71 -7.00 -19.65 2.83
N ALA A 72 -8.14 -20.21 3.24
CA ALA A 72 -9.17 -20.65 2.30
C ALA A 72 -9.77 -19.48 1.52
N ALA A 73 -9.96 -18.32 2.17
CA ALA A 73 -10.50 -17.12 1.55
C ALA A 73 -9.50 -16.44 0.58
N ASN A 74 -8.20 -16.49 0.86
CA ASN A 74 -7.17 -15.93 0.00
C ASN A 74 -5.89 -16.80 -0.01
N PRO A 75 -5.89 -17.91 -0.76
CA PRO A 75 -4.78 -18.89 -0.74
C PRO A 75 -3.48 -18.33 -1.31
N PHE A 76 -3.53 -17.25 -2.10
CA PHE A 76 -2.36 -16.65 -2.73
C PHE A 76 -1.71 -15.57 -1.85
N GLY A 77 -2.45 -15.04 -0.86
CA GLY A 77 -1.93 -14.19 0.21
C GLY A 77 -1.31 -14.97 1.38
N PHE A 78 -0.97 -16.24 1.20
CA PHE A 78 -0.55 -17.15 2.28
C PHE A 78 0.58 -16.59 3.17
N ALA A 79 1.63 -16.01 2.61
CA ALA A 79 2.77 -15.53 3.40
C ALA A 79 2.36 -14.33 4.26
N TYR A 80 1.57 -13.41 3.69
CA TYR A 80 0.97 -12.31 4.42
C TYR A 80 0.07 -12.82 5.55
N ILE A 81 -0.85 -13.74 5.25
CA ILE A 81 -1.78 -14.30 6.24
C ILE A 81 -1.03 -14.98 7.39
N ILE A 82 -0.01 -15.79 7.09
CA ILE A 82 0.79 -16.50 8.09
C ILE A 82 1.49 -15.51 9.02
N VAL A 83 2.20 -14.52 8.46
CA VAL A 83 2.89 -13.50 9.28
C VAL A 83 1.90 -12.74 10.14
N ARG A 84 0.76 -12.32 9.57
CA ARG A 84 -0.29 -11.58 10.27
C ARG A 84 -0.93 -12.39 11.39
N TYR A 85 -1.17 -13.69 11.16
CA TYR A 85 -1.74 -14.61 12.14
C TYR A 85 -0.80 -14.79 13.33
N PHE A 86 0.47 -15.15 13.10
CA PHE A 86 1.43 -15.31 14.20
C PHE A 86 1.68 -14.01 14.96
N THR A 87 1.69 -12.89 14.25
CA THR A 87 1.78 -11.58 14.91
C THR A 87 0.56 -11.33 15.80
N ALA A 88 -0.65 -11.67 15.34
CA ALA A 88 -1.88 -11.50 16.13
C ALA A 88 -1.92 -12.37 17.38
N LEU A 89 -1.34 -13.57 17.36
CA LEU A 89 -1.24 -14.44 18.54
C LEU A 89 -0.36 -13.84 19.64
N ILE A 90 0.68 -13.09 19.26
CA ILE A 90 1.61 -12.46 20.21
C ILE A 90 1.10 -11.07 20.63
N ALA A 91 0.56 -10.31 19.67
CA ALA A 91 0.23 -8.91 19.85
C ALA A 91 -1.12 -8.67 20.51
N HIS A 92 -2.09 -9.56 20.30
CA HIS A 92 -3.50 -9.30 20.59
C HIS A 92 -3.95 -7.96 19.99
N ASP A 93 -4.24 -6.98 20.83
CA ASP A 93 -4.66 -5.62 20.45
C ASP A 93 -3.55 -4.57 20.67
N ASN A 94 -2.31 -5.00 20.87
CA ASN A 94 -1.15 -4.12 20.95
C ASN A 94 -0.58 -3.84 19.54
N PRO A 95 -0.49 -2.58 19.08
CA PRO A 95 0.05 -2.26 17.75
C PRO A 95 1.56 -2.49 17.62
N LEU A 96 2.32 -2.54 18.73
CA LEU A 96 3.78 -2.60 18.71
C LEU A 96 4.33 -3.78 17.92
N PRO A 97 3.95 -5.05 18.17
CA PRO A 97 4.56 -6.18 17.46
C PRO A 97 4.25 -6.16 15.97
N TYR A 98 3.05 -5.70 15.59
CA TYR A 98 2.69 -5.53 14.18
C TYR A 98 3.59 -4.53 13.46
N ARG A 99 3.86 -3.39 14.09
CA ARG A 99 4.74 -2.37 13.51
C ARG A 99 6.20 -2.79 13.54
N LEU A 100 6.64 -3.47 14.59
CA LEU A 100 7.99 -4.02 14.69
C LEU A 100 8.29 -4.98 13.54
N VAL A 101 7.33 -5.85 13.16
CA VAL A 101 7.48 -6.74 12.00
C VAL A 101 7.76 -5.96 10.71
N ASN A 102 7.04 -4.86 10.46
CA ASN A 102 7.30 -4.00 9.29
C ASN A 102 8.69 -3.36 9.33
N VAL A 103 9.09 -2.84 10.50
CA VAL A 103 10.42 -2.24 10.72
C VAL A 103 11.53 -3.28 10.49
N LEU A 104 11.34 -4.52 10.92
CA LEU A 104 12.29 -5.62 10.71
C LEU A 104 12.39 -6.01 9.22
N PHE A 105 11.28 -6.06 8.48
CA PHE A 105 11.32 -6.26 7.02
C PHE A 105 12.00 -5.11 6.30
N HIS A 106 11.81 -3.86 6.75
CA HIS A 106 12.53 -2.71 6.21
C HIS A 106 14.04 -2.80 6.48
N ALA A 107 14.45 -3.13 7.71
CA ALA A 107 15.85 -3.39 8.05
C ALA A 107 16.45 -4.54 7.22
N GLY A 108 15.72 -5.63 7.04
CA GLY A 108 16.12 -6.74 6.18
C GLY A 108 16.31 -6.31 4.73
N SER A 109 15.42 -5.46 4.21
CA SER A 109 15.51 -4.91 2.86
C SER A 109 16.76 -4.03 2.69
N ALA A 110 17.03 -3.13 3.64
CA ALA A 110 18.24 -2.29 3.62
C ALA A 110 19.53 -3.13 3.64
N ASN A 111 19.55 -4.19 4.45
CA ASN A 111 20.67 -5.15 4.49
C ASN A 111 20.83 -5.93 3.18
N LEU A 112 19.73 -6.36 2.55
CA LEU A 112 19.78 -7.02 1.24
C LEU A 112 20.26 -6.08 0.14
N ILE A 113 19.85 -4.80 0.17
CA ILE A 113 20.37 -3.76 -0.74
C ILE A 113 21.88 -3.67 -0.59
N TYR A 114 22.41 -3.60 0.64
CA TYR A 114 23.85 -3.59 0.88
C TYR A 114 24.52 -4.82 0.28
N VAL A 115 24.04 -6.04 0.56
CA VAL A 115 24.68 -7.28 0.07
C VAL A 115 24.64 -7.39 -1.45
N ILE A 116 23.50 -7.09 -2.07
CA ILE A 116 23.34 -7.13 -3.54
C ILE A 116 24.29 -6.11 -4.19
N LEU A 117 24.30 -4.87 -3.69
CA LEU A 117 25.15 -3.82 -4.25
C LEU A 117 26.63 -4.04 -3.96
N LEU A 118 26.99 -4.69 -2.86
CA LEU A 118 28.38 -5.04 -2.55
C LEU A 118 28.96 -5.97 -3.62
N GLY A 119 28.15 -6.91 -4.11
CA GLY A 119 28.52 -7.80 -5.22
C GLY A 119 28.54 -7.13 -6.60
N LEU A 120 27.72 -6.09 -6.81
CA LEU A 120 27.58 -5.40 -8.11
C LEU A 120 28.47 -4.16 -8.25
N THR A 121 28.91 -3.57 -7.13
CA THR A 121 29.56 -2.25 -7.10
C THR A 121 30.79 -2.27 -6.19
N GLY A 122 30.78 -1.55 -5.08
CA GLY A 122 31.82 -1.53 -4.06
C GLY A 122 31.26 -1.07 -2.72
N PHE A 123 32.05 -1.30 -1.67
CA PHE A 123 31.63 -1.10 -0.27
C PHE A 123 30.96 0.25 0.01
N GLY A 124 31.60 1.37 -0.38
CA GLY A 124 31.09 2.71 -0.06
C GLY A 124 29.74 3.00 -0.71
N MET A 125 29.56 2.56 -1.97
CA MET A 125 28.31 2.74 -2.70
C MET A 125 27.19 1.88 -2.13
N ALA A 126 27.50 0.60 -1.84
CA ALA A 126 26.55 -0.32 -1.24
C ALA A 126 26.06 0.17 0.13
N LEU A 127 26.98 0.66 0.97
CA LEU A 127 26.66 1.20 2.29
C LEU A 127 25.84 2.49 2.18
N ALA A 128 26.23 3.43 1.31
CA ALA A 128 25.50 4.67 1.12
C ALA A 128 24.05 4.44 0.65
N ALA A 129 23.84 3.56 -0.33
CA ALA A 129 22.51 3.23 -0.84
C ALA A 129 21.64 2.57 0.24
N ALA A 130 22.19 1.64 1.01
CA ALA A 130 21.48 0.97 2.09
C ALA A 130 21.11 1.93 3.23
N LEU A 131 22.02 2.83 3.63
CA LEU A 131 21.75 3.81 4.69
C LEU A 131 20.74 4.87 4.23
N ILE A 132 20.84 5.37 2.99
CA ILE A 132 19.84 6.32 2.45
C ILE A 132 18.46 5.65 2.43
N PHE A 133 18.37 4.42 1.92
CA PHE A 133 17.11 3.66 1.94
C PHE A 133 16.59 3.44 3.37
N ALA A 134 17.47 3.13 4.32
CA ALA A 134 17.11 2.88 5.73
C ALA A 134 16.45 4.07 6.42
N VAL A 135 16.77 5.30 6.02
CA VAL A 135 16.28 6.52 6.69
C VAL A 135 15.35 7.37 5.84
N HIS A 136 15.03 6.97 4.60
CA HIS A 136 14.32 7.83 3.67
C HIS A 136 12.85 8.04 4.06
N PRO A 137 12.37 9.28 4.27
CA PRO A 137 11.01 9.56 4.74
C PRO A 137 9.90 9.07 3.81
N LEU A 138 10.15 9.03 2.49
CA LEU A 138 9.21 8.49 1.49
C LEU A 138 8.81 7.02 1.75
N LEU A 139 9.59 6.27 2.53
CA LEU A 139 9.28 4.89 2.85
C LEU A 139 8.43 4.76 4.12
N THR A 140 8.22 5.85 4.86
CA THR A 140 7.53 5.85 6.15
C THR A 140 6.14 5.24 6.07
N GLU A 141 5.37 5.57 5.02
CA GLU A 141 4.06 4.97 4.81
C GLU A 141 4.14 3.44 4.76
N GLY A 142 5.09 2.86 4.01
CA GLY A 142 5.28 1.42 3.89
C GLY A 142 5.85 0.72 5.13
N VAL A 143 6.40 1.48 6.09
CA VAL A 143 7.02 0.96 7.32
C VAL A 143 6.11 1.13 8.53
N VAL A 144 5.55 2.33 8.73
CA VAL A 144 4.83 2.71 9.96
C VAL A 144 3.36 2.37 9.92
N TRP A 145 2.72 2.49 8.74
CA TRP A 145 1.33 2.08 8.58
C TRP A 145 1.27 0.55 8.57
N ILE A 146 0.57 -0.03 9.56
CA ILE A 146 0.60 -1.48 9.75
C ILE A 146 -0.02 -2.18 8.54
N SER A 147 -1.10 -1.65 7.98
CA SER A 147 -1.75 -2.20 6.79
C SER A 147 -0.93 -2.04 5.50
N ALA A 148 0.12 -1.20 5.49
CA ALA A 148 1.08 -1.14 4.39
C ALA A 148 2.22 -2.17 4.48
N ALA A 149 2.20 -3.08 5.46
CA ALA A 149 3.14 -4.20 5.61
C ALA A 149 3.46 -4.97 4.31
N PRO A 150 2.50 -5.19 3.38
CA PRO A 150 2.78 -5.77 2.08
C PRO A 150 3.99 -5.18 1.35
N TYR A 151 4.19 -3.86 1.37
CA TYR A 151 5.24 -3.20 0.58
C TYR A 151 6.64 -3.45 1.15
N SER A 152 6.80 -3.38 2.47
CA SER A 152 8.08 -3.64 3.14
C SER A 152 8.46 -5.13 3.10
N ALA A 153 7.52 -6.02 3.43
CA ALA A 153 7.73 -7.46 3.38
C ALA A 153 7.90 -7.98 1.93
N GLY A 154 7.06 -7.52 1.00
CA GLY A 154 7.15 -7.87 -0.41
C GLY A 154 8.50 -7.46 -1.02
N THR A 155 8.99 -6.26 -0.68
CA THR A 155 10.33 -5.80 -1.10
C THR A 155 11.44 -6.66 -0.50
N PHE A 156 11.37 -7.02 0.79
CA PHE A 156 12.34 -7.91 1.42
C PHE A 156 12.46 -9.25 0.68
N PHE A 157 11.34 -9.95 0.49
CA PHE A 157 11.31 -11.22 -0.22
C PHE A 157 11.68 -11.07 -1.70
N GLY A 158 11.34 -9.93 -2.31
CA GLY A 158 11.70 -9.61 -3.69
C GLY A 158 13.20 -9.43 -3.87
N LEU A 159 13.85 -8.70 -2.98
CA LEU A 159 15.30 -8.56 -2.93
C LEU A 159 15.98 -9.90 -2.61
N LEU A 160 15.39 -10.73 -1.75
CA LEU A 160 15.90 -12.07 -1.47
C LEU A 160 15.86 -12.97 -2.72
N ALA A 161 14.80 -12.86 -3.53
CA ALA A 161 14.68 -13.54 -4.81
C ALA A 161 15.78 -13.08 -5.79
N VAL A 162 16.00 -11.77 -5.90
CA VAL A 162 17.07 -11.17 -6.71
C VAL A 162 18.44 -11.63 -6.22
N PHE A 163 18.68 -11.63 -4.91
CA PHE A 163 19.94 -12.08 -4.32
C PHE A 163 20.26 -13.54 -4.68
N PHE A 164 19.32 -14.47 -4.47
CA PHE A 164 19.53 -15.88 -4.82
C PHE A 164 19.67 -16.08 -6.34
N TYR A 165 18.95 -15.31 -7.14
CA TYR A 165 19.14 -15.32 -8.59
C TYR A 165 20.57 -14.92 -8.96
N LEU A 166 21.08 -13.81 -8.44
CA LEU A 166 22.44 -13.34 -8.74
C LEU A 166 23.52 -14.28 -8.20
N LYS A 167 23.29 -14.93 -7.06
CA LYS A 167 24.23 -15.88 -6.44
C LYS A 167 24.33 -17.21 -7.18
N SER A 168 23.25 -17.64 -7.84
CA SER A 168 23.23 -18.94 -8.50
C SER A 168 24.06 -18.94 -9.79
N SER A 169 25.09 -19.80 -9.81
CA SER A 169 25.92 -20.09 -10.99
C SER A 169 25.28 -21.12 -11.94
N SER A 170 24.19 -21.75 -11.53
CA SER A 170 23.49 -22.77 -12.31
C SER A 170 22.65 -22.16 -13.43
N VAL A 171 22.54 -22.88 -14.56
CA VAL A 171 21.59 -22.56 -15.65
C VAL A 171 20.16 -22.99 -15.28
N LYS A 172 19.98 -23.79 -14.23
CA LYS A 172 18.67 -24.09 -13.65
C LYS A 172 18.30 -23.04 -12.61
N THR A 173 17.00 -22.78 -12.45
CA THR A 173 16.48 -21.86 -11.43
C THR A 173 16.86 -22.34 -10.03
N ASP A 174 17.37 -21.42 -9.19
CA ASP A 174 17.56 -21.68 -7.77
C ASP A 174 16.19 -21.69 -7.10
N TRP A 175 15.81 -22.84 -6.52
CA TRP A 175 14.51 -23.01 -5.87
C TRP A 175 14.30 -22.01 -4.72
N ARG A 176 15.38 -21.55 -4.05
CA ARG A 176 15.30 -20.55 -2.98
C ARG A 176 14.90 -19.19 -3.54
N GLY A 177 15.45 -18.82 -4.69
CA GLY A 177 15.09 -17.58 -5.38
C GLY A 177 13.64 -17.60 -5.87
N TRP A 178 13.19 -18.74 -6.39
CA TRP A 178 11.79 -18.93 -6.75
C TRP A 178 10.85 -18.90 -5.54
N LEU A 179 11.19 -19.58 -4.44
CA LEU A 179 10.38 -19.57 -3.23
C LEU A 179 10.30 -18.16 -2.61
N ALA A 180 11.41 -17.42 -2.59
CA ALA A 180 11.41 -16.02 -2.17
C ALA A 180 10.52 -15.17 -3.08
N TYR A 181 10.50 -15.43 -4.40
CA TYR A 181 9.62 -14.72 -5.32
C TYR A 181 8.13 -15.03 -5.08
N LEU A 182 7.77 -16.29 -4.82
CA LEU A 182 6.42 -16.65 -4.39
C LEU A 182 6.01 -15.94 -3.10
N GLY A 183 6.91 -15.90 -2.10
CA GLY A 183 6.69 -15.13 -0.89
C GLY A 183 6.46 -13.65 -1.17
N SER A 184 7.28 -13.06 -2.03
CA SER A 184 7.18 -11.65 -2.44
C SER A 184 5.82 -11.31 -3.06
N LEU A 185 5.35 -12.14 -4.01
CA LEU A 185 4.03 -11.98 -4.66
C LEU A 185 2.87 -12.15 -3.67
N SER A 186 3.04 -13.02 -2.67
CA SER A 186 2.06 -13.25 -1.63
C SER A 186 1.87 -12.04 -0.68
N PHE A 187 2.87 -11.16 -0.60
CA PHE A 187 2.75 -9.87 0.07
C PHE A 187 2.27 -8.77 -0.87
N ALA A 188 3.02 -8.46 -1.93
CA ALA A 188 2.77 -7.30 -2.77
C ALA A 188 2.77 -7.63 -4.26
N GLN A 189 1.67 -7.34 -4.95
CA GLN A 189 1.52 -7.63 -6.37
C GLN A 189 2.51 -6.86 -7.26
N ILE A 190 2.97 -5.70 -6.80
CA ILE A 190 3.94 -4.85 -7.52
C ILE A 190 5.26 -5.57 -7.82
N THR A 191 5.57 -6.64 -7.07
CA THR A 191 6.81 -7.40 -7.21
C THR A 191 6.80 -8.36 -8.42
N ILE A 192 5.67 -8.48 -9.14
CA ILE A 192 5.64 -9.08 -10.50
C ILE A 192 6.73 -8.48 -11.40
N SER A 193 7.09 -7.22 -11.16
CA SER A 193 8.18 -6.50 -11.82
C SER A 193 9.57 -7.15 -11.68
N ILE A 194 9.78 -8.09 -10.76
CA ILE A 194 11.07 -8.80 -10.61
C ILE A 194 11.42 -9.59 -11.87
N ALA A 195 10.46 -10.25 -12.53
CA ALA A 195 10.72 -11.03 -13.74
C ALA A 195 11.30 -10.17 -14.90
N PRO A 196 10.69 -9.03 -15.27
CA PRO A 196 11.28 -8.13 -16.26
C PRO A 196 12.57 -7.47 -15.77
N ILE A 197 12.72 -7.13 -14.48
CA ILE A 197 13.97 -6.58 -13.93
C ILE A 197 15.14 -7.58 -14.10
N LEU A 198 14.94 -8.85 -13.77
CA LEU A 198 15.96 -9.89 -13.98
C LEU A 198 16.26 -10.08 -15.46
N THR A 199 15.25 -9.94 -16.33
CA THR A 199 15.45 -9.99 -17.78
C THR A 199 16.34 -8.86 -18.27
N ILE A 200 16.09 -7.62 -17.81
CA ILE A 200 16.91 -6.45 -18.14
C ILE A 200 18.33 -6.64 -17.66
N TYR A 201 18.52 -7.15 -16.43
CA TYR A 201 19.85 -7.49 -15.91
C TYR A 201 20.59 -8.42 -16.87
N GLU A 202 19.98 -9.53 -17.27
CA GLU A 202 20.56 -10.52 -18.17
C GLU A 202 20.87 -9.98 -19.58
N ILE A 203 20.02 -9.10 -20.11
CA ILE A 203 20.26 -8.45 -21.40
C ILE A 203 21.45 -7.50 -21.31
N LEU A 204 21.51 -6.65 -20.28
CA LEU A 204 22.61 -5.71 -20.10
C LEU A 204 23.94 -6.42 -19.87
N GLN A 205 23.95 -7.53 -19.13
CA GLN A 205 25.15 -8.35 -18.95
C GLN A 205 25.53 -9.18 -20.18
N GLY A 206 24.65 -9.27 -21.19
CA GLY A 206 24.88 -10.09 -22.39
C GLY A 206 24.74 -11.60 -22.16
N THR A 207 24.12 -11.99 -21.04
CA THR A 207 23.99 -13.39 -20.60
C THR A 207 22.60 -13.98 -20.82
N PHE A 208 21.65 -13.20 -21.36
CA PHE A 208 20.26 -13.63 -21.62
C PHE A 208 20.15 -14.97 -22.36
N ARG A 209 20.87 -15.15 -23.47
CA ARG A 209 20.82 -16.41 -24.25
C ARG A 209 21.23 -17.64 -23.45
N LYS A 210 22.10 -17.47 -22.44
CA LYS A 210 22.55 -18.53 -21.55
C LYS A 210 21.53 -18.80 -20.43
N ASN A 211 20.94 -17.74 -19.88
CA ASN A 211 20.18 -17.79 -18.64
C ASN A 211 18.65 -17.71 -18.81
N TRP A 212 18.12 -17.59 -20.03
CA TRP A 212 16.66 -17.41 -20.25
C TRP A 212 15.78 -18.49 -19.62
N LYS A 213 16.25 -19.75 -19.56
CA LYS A 213 15.51 -20.86 -18.92
C LYS A 213 15.24 -20.60 -17.44
N ARG A 214 16.14 -19.88 -16.76
CA ARG A 214 15.96 -19.51 -15.36
C ARG A 214 14.83 -18.50 -15.18
N LEU A 215 14.67 -17.61 -16.15
CA LEU A 215 13.63 -16.57 -16.16
C LEU A 215 12.24 -17.16 -16.41
N VAL A 216 12.14 -18.28 -17.15
CA VAL A 216 10.85 -18.95 -17.42
C VAL A 216 10.08 -19.20 -16.14
N VAL A 217 10.73 -19.71 -15.08
CA VAL A 217 10.06 -19.98 -13.81
C VAL A 217 9.49 -18.70 -13.17
N PHE A 218 10.20 -17.58 -13.26
CA PHE A 218 9.71 -16.28 -12.76
C PHE A 218 8.54 -15.76 -13.59
N TYR A 219 8.59 -15.86 -14.92
CA TYR A 219 7.49 -15.46 -15.79
C TYR A 219 6.26 -16.37 -15.64
N SER A 220 6.43 -17.69 -15.62
CA SER A 220 5.35 -18.64 -15.39
C SER A 220 4.65 -18.36 -14.05
N THR A 221 5.41 -18.06 -13.00
CA THR A 221 4.86 -17.69 -11.69
C THR A 221 4.10 -16.37 -11.76
N ALA A 222 4.67 -15.34 -12.42
CA ALA A 222 4.02 -14.04 -12.59
C ALA A 222 2.71 -14.14 -13.37
N ILE A 223 2.70 -14.90 -14.47
CA ILE A 223 1.53 -15.13 -15.32
C ILE A 223 0.46 -15.87 -14.53
N GLY A 224 0.81 -16.96 -13.85
CA GLY A 224 -0.13 -17.71 -13.01
C GLY A 224 -0.78 -16.81 -11.96
N PHE A 225 0.03 -16.05 -11.22
CA PHE A 225 -0.46 -15.10 -10.21
C PHE A 225 -1.36 -14.01 -10.81
N THR A 226 -1.03 -13.52 -12.01
CA THR A 226 -1.85 -12.53 -12.74
C THR A 226 -3.20 -13.10 -13.14
N LEU A 227 -3.23 -14.29 -13.74
CA LEU A 227 -4.48 -14.97 -14.15
C LEU A 227 -5.41 -15.22 -12.97
N ILE A 228 -4.86 -15.62 -11.83
CA ILE A 228 -5.60 -15.78 -10.58
C ILE A 228 -6.23 -14.46 -10.11
N ASN A 229 -5.47 -13.35 -10.12
CA ASN A 229 -6.00 -12.06 -9.70
C ASN A 229 -7.04 -11.51 -10.68
N LEU A 230 -6.94 -11.84 -11.97
CA LEU A 230 -7.94 -11.49 -12.97
C LEU A 230 -9.27 -12.21 -12.73
N ALA A 231 -9.28 -13.43 -12.20
CA ALA A 231 -10.51 -14.13 -11.86
C ALA A 231 -11.36 -13.39 -10.81
N GLY A 232 -10.72 -12.63 -9.90
CA GLY A 232 -11.39 -11.80 -8.89
C GLY A 232 -11.71 -10.37 -9.36
N LEU A 233 -11.44 -10.03 -10.63
CA LEU A 233 -11.55 -8.66 -11.12
C LEU A 233 -12.99 -8.15 -11.07
N ASN A 234 -13.97 -8.98 -11.46
CA ASN A 234 -15.37 -8.56 -11.50
C ASN A 234 -15.88 -8.15 -10.10
N THR A 235 -15.59 -8.95 -9.07
CA THR A 235 -15.93 -8.63 -7.68
C THR A 235 -15.28 -7.34 -7.20
N ARG A 236 -14.02 -7.09 -7.58
CA ARG A 236 -13.33 -5.83 -7.24
C ARG A 236 -13.93 -4.62 -7.97
N ILE A 237 -14.32 -4.77 -9.24
CA ILE A 237 -14.98 -3.71 -10.00
C ILE A 237 -16.35 -3.40 -9.38
N THR A 238 -17.15 -4.42 -9.07
CA THR A 238 -18.45 -4.24 -8.41
C THR A 238 -18.29 -3.51 -7.07
N SER A 239 -17.38 -3.98 -6.20
CA SER A 239 -17.10 -3.32 -4.93
C SER A 239 -16.61 -1.88 -5.10
N PHE A 240 -15.80 -1.61 -6.12
CA PHE A 240 -15.32 -0.27 -6.44
C PHE A 240 -16.47 0.66 -6.88
N VAL A 241 -17.34 0.19 -7.78
CA VAL A 241 -18.51 0.96 -8.25
C VAL A 241 -19.47 1.24 -7.10
N GLU A 242 -19.69 0.27 -6.21
CA GLU A 242 -20.49 0.44 -5.00
C GLU A 242 -19.89 1.49 -4.04
N THR A 243 -18.56 1.51 -3.87
CA THR A 243 -17.91 2.42 -2.92
C THR A 243 -17.65 3.84 -3.45
N LYS A 244 -17.37 3.99 -4.75
CA LYS A 244 -16.95 5.28 -5.34
C LYS A 244 -17.89 5.84 -6.42
N GLY A 245 -18.96 5.12 -6.76
CA GLY A 245 -19.86 5.48 -7.86
C GLY A 245 -19.33 5.06 -9.24
N SER A 246 -20.15 5.28 -10.28
CA SER A 246 -19.92 4.75 -11.64
C SER A 246 -18.97 5.56 -12.53
N ASP A 247 -18.28 6.57 -12.02
CA ASP A 247 -17.41 7.40 -12.86
C ASP A 247 -16.04 6.73 -13.07
N LEU A 248 -15.88 6.17 -14.27
CA LEU A 248 -14.66 5.57 -14.77
C LEU A 248 -13.85 6.56 -15.63
N SER A 249 -14.28 7.82 -15.77
CA SER A 249 -13.54 8.83 -16.53
C SER A 249 -12.29 9.25 -15.76
N ARG A 250 -11.21 8.52 -15.98
CA ARG A 250 -9.91 8.80 -15.36
C ARG A 250 -8.97 9.46 -16.36
N PRO A 251 -8.06 10.34 -15.90
CA PRO A 251 -7.09 10.98 -16.78
C PRO A 251 -6.33 9.94 -17.61
N SER A 252 -5.94 10.28 -18.84
CA SER A 252 -5.14 9.36 -19.65
C SER A 252 -3.85 8.97 -18.92
N PRO A 253 -3.41 7.70 -18.95
CA PRO A 253 -2.15 7.24 -18.35
C PRO A 253 -0.94 8.00 -18.88
N LEU A 254 -1.04 8.52 -20.11
CA LEU A 254 -0.04 9.38 -20.72
C LEU A 254 0.17 10.68 -19.93
N LEU A 255 -0.87 11.21 -19.29
CA LEU A 255 -0.78 12.36 -18.39
C LEU A 255 -0.38 11.93 -16.96
N GLN A 256 -0.86 10.78 -16.51
CA GLN A 256 -0.63 10.30 -15.14
C GLN A 256 0.83 9.92 -14.88
N ALA A 257 1.46 9.20 -15.80
CA ALA A 257 2.80 8.67 -15.59
C ALA A 257 3.85 9.78 -15.41
N PRO A 258 3.88 10.84 -16.25
CA PRO A 258 4.82 11.94 -16.04
C PRO A 258 4.65 12.66 -14.71
N VAL A 259 3.39 12.86 -14.28
CA VAL A 259 3.06 13.45 -12.97
C VAL A 259 3.62 12.57 -11.85
N ALA A 260 3.34 11.27 -11.87
CA ALA A 260 3.80 10.34 -10.85
C ALA A 260 5.34 10.29 -10.77
N ILE A 261 6.00 10.12 -11.91
CA ILE A 261 7.47 10.09 -11.99
C ILE A 261 8.08 11.38 -11.41
N SER A 262 7.55 12.54 -11.79
CA SER A 262 8.08 13.83 -11.35
C SER A 262 7.84 14.08 -9.87
N ASN A 263 6.68 13.67 -9.35
CA ASN A 263 6.39 13.73 -7.91
C ASN A 263 7.32 12.82 -7.12
N TYR A 264 7.55 11.58 -7.57
CA TYR A 264 8.47 10.65 -6.90
C TYR A 264 9.92 11.12 -6.93
N LEU A 265 10.38 11.71 -8.04
CA LEU A 265 11.70 12.34 -8.11
C LEU A 265 11.81 13.52 -7.14
N SER A 266 10.78 14.36 -7.06
CA SER A 266 10.76 15.50 -6.13
C SER A 266 10.81 15.03 -4.68
N LEU A 267 10.00 14.04 -4.32
CA LEU A 267 9.96 13.46 -2.97
C LEU A 267 11.23 12.69 -2.61
N LEU A 268 11.94 12.12 -3.58
CA LEU A 268 13.27 11.55 -3.36
C LEU A 268 14.30 12.64 -3.03
N LEU A 269 14.26 13.78 -3.74
CA LEU A 269 15.20 14.88 -3.50
C LEU A 269 14.94 15.52 -2.13
N TRP A 270 13.68 15.86 -1.84
CA TRP A 270 13.28 16.32 -0.52
C TRP A 270 11.79 15.98 -0.23
N PRO A 271 11.51 15.13 0.77
CA PRO A 271 10.16 14.68 1.08
C PRO A 271 9.43 15.62 2.05
N ASP A 272 8.98 16.78 1.59
CA ASP A 272 8.23 17.75 2.39
C ASP A 272 6.72 17.48 2.39
N LYS A 273 6.11 17.25 1.23
CA LYS A 273 4.66 17.06 1.00
C LYS A 273 4.23 15.59 1.03
N LEU A 274 4.57 14.91 2.12
CA LEU A 274 4.18 13.52 2.34
C LEU A 274 2.71 13.44 2.79
N THR A 275 1.89 12.66 2.09
CA THR A 275 0.45 12.50 2.34
C THR A 275 -0.01 11.08 2.02
N LEU A 276 -1.02 10.59 2.75
CA LEU A 276 -1.72 9.35 2.40
C LEU A 276 -2.53 9.52 1.11
N TYR A 277 -3.00 10.74 0.85
CA TYR A 277 -3.91 11.08 -0.24
C TYR A 277 -3.30 12.12 -1.17
N HIS A 278 -2.72 11.71 -2.29
CA HIS A 278 -2.23 12.66 -3.30
C HIS A 278 -3.36 13.17 -4.21
N SER A 279 -4.28 13.96 -3.63
CA SER A 279 -5.47 14.47 -4.32
C SER A 279 -5.23 15.78 -5.08
N GLU A 280 -4.13 16.49 -4.81
CA GLU A 280 -3.74 17.73 -5.49
C GLU A 280 -3.30 17.46 -6.94
N MET A 281 -4.28 17.24 -7.82
CA MET A 281 -4.07 16.81 -9.21
C MET A 281 -4.47 17.89 -10.22
N SER A 282 -4.64 19.13 -9.77
CA SER A 282 -4.83 20.30 -10.63
C SER A 282 -3.46 20.88 -10.98
N PHE A 283 -3.08 20.79 -12.25
CA PHE A 283 -1.79 21.27 -12.74
C PHE A 283 -1.99 22.27 -13.86
N THR A 284 -1.21 23.35 -13.83
CA THR A 284 -1.09 24.28 -14.95
C THR A 284 -0.46 23.56 -16.15
N VAL A 285 -0.73 24.06 -17.37
CA VAL A 285 -0.09 23.55 -18.60
C VAL A 285 1.43 23.54 -18.47
N THR A 286 2.00 24.58 -17.88
CA THR A 286 3.44 24.69 -17.62
C THR A 286 3.97 23.58 -16.71
N GLN A 287 3.27 23.24 -15.62
CA GLN A 287 3.65 22.12 -14.75
C GLN A 287 3.59 20.79 -15.49
N ILE A 288 2.54 20.56 -16.28
CA ILE A 288 2.41 19.35 -17.09
C ILE A 288 3.60 19.23 -18.05
N VAL A 289 3.92 20.30 -18.80
CA VAL A 289 5.08 20.31 -19.71
C VAL A 289 6.37 19.96 -18.97
N TRP A 290 6.61 20.54 -17.79
CA TRP A 290 7.78 20.21 -16.98
C TRP A 290 7.81 18.74 -16.53
N TYR A 291 6.67 18.17 -16.15
CA TYR A 291 6.60 16.76 -15.78
C TYR A 291 6.95 15.82 -16.94
N PHE A 292 6.51 16.18 -18.15
CA PHE A 292 6.89 15.47 -19.38
C PHE A 292 8.40 15.62 -19.66
N VAL A 293 8.95 16.83 -19.55
CA VAL A 293 10.38 17.08 -19.75
C VAL A 293 11.22 16.26 -18.75
N ILE A 294 10.87 16.27 -17.46
CA ILE A 294 11.58 15.51 -16.43
C ILE A 294 11.55 14.01 -16.73
N SER A 295 10.38 13.49 -17.11
CA SER A 295 10.21 12.08 -17.46
C SER A 295 10.99 11.71 -18.71
N LEU A 296 11.00 12.56 -19.74
CA LEU A 296 11.78 12.39 -20.95
C LEU A 296 13.28 12.40 -20.65
N LEU A 297 13.76 13.33 -19.80
CA LEU A 297 15.16 13.38 -19.38
C LEU A 297 15.57 12.09 -18.67
N LEU A 298 14.72 11.52 -17.80
CA LEU A 298 15.00 10.26 -17.13
C LEU A 298 15.08 9.09 -18.12
N VAL A 299 14.17 9.03 -19.10
CA VAL A 299 14.22 8.04 -20.19
C VAL A 299 15.47 8.22 -21.05
N SER A 300 15.79 9.45 -21.46
CA SER A 300 16.99 9.78 -22.22
C SER A 300 18.26 9.37 -21.46
N LEU A 301 18.29 9.54 -20.14
CA LEU A 301 19.38 9.10 -19.29
C LEU A 301 19.50 7.57 -19.24
N ALA A 302 18.38 6.84 -19.22
CA ALA A 302 18.38 5.38 -19.30
C ALA A 302 18.92 4.89 -20.66
N VAL A 303 18.49 5.51 -21.76
CA VAL A 303 18.95 5.21 -23.13
C VAL A 303 20.43 5.54 -23.26
N TRP A 304 20.87 6.70 -22.80
CA TRP A 304 22.30 7.05 -22.76
C TRP A 304 23.09 6.03 -21.94
N GLY A 305 22.59 5.65 -20.76
CA GLY A 305 23.17 4.63 -19.91
C GLY A 305 23.30 3.29 -20.65
N TRP A 306 22.32 2.92 -21.46
CA TRP A 306 22.32 1.65 -22.20
C TRP A 306 23.58 1.51 -23.07
N PHE A 307 23.98 2.61 -23.71
CA PHE A 307 25.15 2.65 -24.58
C PHE A 307 26.45 3.03 -23.87
N ARG A 308 26.39 3.75 -22.74
CA ARG A 308 27.59 4.35 -22.11
C ARG A 308 27.91 3.82 -20.71
N ASP A 309 26.89 3.56 -19.88
CA ASP A 309 27.05 2.99 -18.54
C ASP A 309 25.82 2.15 -18.18
N LYS A 310 25.94 0.83 -18.43
CA LYS A 310 24.84 -0.13 -18.26
C LYS A 310 24.28 -0.15 -16.83
N ARG A 311 25.07 0.28 -15.82
CA ARG A 311 24.61 0.35 -14.43
C ARG A 311 23.55 1.44 -14.26
N ILE A 312 23.75 2.59 -14.88
CA ILE A 312 22.77 3.70 -14.87
C ILE A 312 21.48 3.26 -15.57
N ALA A 313 21.60 2.61 -16.73
CA ALA A 313 20.44 2.08 -17.45
C ALA A 313 19.64 1.08 -16.60
N PHE A 314 20.34 0.11 -15.97
CA PHE A 314 19.72 -0.93 -15.15
C PHE A 314 18.88 -0.32 -14.02
N TRP A 315 19.44 0.61 -13.24
CA TRP A 315 18.77 1.15 -12.06
C TRP A 315 17.67 2.16 -12.40
N ILE A 316 17.74 2.86 -13.53
CA ILE A 316 16.60 3.66 -14.01
C ILE A 316 15.47 2.74 -14.48
N MET A 317 15.79 1.66 -15.22
CA MET A 317 14.78 0.69 -15.63
C MET A 317 14.18 -0.06 -14.44
N TRP A 318 14.96 -0.32 -13.38
CA TRP A 318 14.45 -0.85 -12.11
C TRP A 318 13.34 0.04 -11.56
N PHE A 319 13.53 1.37 -11.56
CA PHE A 319 12.51 2.30 -11.10
C PHE A 319 11.24 2.20 -11.95
N PHE A 320 11.35 2.31 -13.28
CA PHE A 320 10.20 2.24 -14.18
C PHE A 320 9.41 0.93 -14.04
N TRP A 321 10.10 -0.21 -13.99
CA TRP A 321 9.46 -1.50 -13.78
C TRP A 321 8.92 -1.66 -12.37
N GLY A 322 9.61 -1.11 -11.37
CA GLY A 322 9.19 -1.15 -9.98
C GLY A 322 7.90 -0.38 -9.69
N ILE A 323 7.50 0.57 -10.55
CA ILE A 323 6.22 1.29 -10.45
C ILE A 323 5.23 0.95 -11.58
N SER A 324 5.60 0.08 -12.53
CA SER A 324 4.85 -0.10 -13.78
C SER A 324 3.39 -0.52 -13.58
N ILE A 325 3.11 -1.35 -12.57
CA ILE A 325 1.75 -1.79 -12.23
C ILE A 325 0.85 -0.62 -11.82
N THR A 326 1.43 0.38 -11.16
CA THR A 326 0.70 1.58 -10.72
C THR A 326 0.56 2.63 -11.82
N LEU A 327 1.34 2.50 -12.91
CA LEU A 327 1.24 3.33 -14.11
C LEU A 327 0.36 2.71 -15.20
N THR A 328 -0.35 1.61 -14.89
CA THR A 328 -1.17 0.93 -15.88
C THR A 328 -2.38 1.78 -16.30
N PRO A 329 -2.90 1.57 -17.54
CA PRO A 329 -4.10 2.24 -18.00
C PRO A 329 -5.37 1.88 -17.22
N TRP A 330 -5.31 0.79 -16.46
CA TRP A 330 -6.40 0.30 -15.65
C TRP A 330 -6.46 1.14 -14.39
N GLY A 331 -7.53 1.92 -14.25
CA GLY A 331 -7.66 2.88 -13.16
C GLY A 331 -7.33 2.28 -11.78
N VAL A 332 -6.16 2.61 -11.26
CA VAL A 332 -5.83 2.48 -9.83
C VAL A 332 -6.42 3.69 -9.11
N THR A 333 -6.93 3.49 -7.89
CA THR A 333 -7.59 4.54 -7.08
C THR A 333 -6.72 5.77 -6.85
N TRP A 334 -5.40 5.61 -6.86
CA TRP A 334 -4.40 6.65 -6.65
C TRP A 334 -3.35 6.57 -7.76
N ILE A 335 -3.01 7.72 -8.33
CA ILE A 335 -1.93 7.84 -9.34
C ILE A 335 -0.57 7.87 -8.63
N VAL A 336 -0.55 8.53 -7.47
CA VAL A 336 0.63 8.72 -6.64
C VAL A 336 0.30 8.20 -5.24
N ALA A 337 1.12 7.31 -4.73
CA ALA A 337 1.15 6.94 -3.32
C ALA A 337 2.60 6.61 -2.95
N GLU A 338 3.05 7.08 -1.79
CA GLU A 338 4.44 6.93 -1.35
C GLU A 338 4.84 5.45 -1.34
N ARG A 339 3.98 4.60 -0.75
CA ARG A 339 4.15 3.14 -0.69
C ARG A 339 4.31 2.46 -2.04
N TYR A 340 3.80 3.02 -3.14
CA TYR A 340 3.97 2.44 -4.49
C TYR A 340 5.41 2.50 -4.97
N THR A 341 6.18 3.49 -4.51
CA THR A 341 7.59 3.62 -4.89
C THR A 341 8.51 2.69 -4.14
N TYR A 342 8.05 2.05 -3.06
CA TYR A 342 8.93 1.39 -2.08
C TYR A 342 9.98 0.48 -2.73
N PHE A 343 9.57 -0.37 -3.67
CA PHE A 343 10.47 -1.26 -4.41
C PHE A 343 11.26 -0.53 -5.52
N GLY A 344 10.61 0.37 -6.27
CA GLY A 344 11.22 1.12 -7.37
C GLY A 344 12.25 2.17 -6.92
N LEU A 345 12.09 2.74 -5.72
CA LEU A 345 12.91 3.83 -5.16
C LEU A 345 14.39 3.45 -5.05
N ILE A 346 14.67 2.15 -4.83
CA ILE A 346 16.02 1.59 -4.84
C ILE A 346 16.75 1.98 -6.13
N GLY A 347 16.06 1.91 -7.28
CA GLY A 347 16.61 2.31 -8.57
C GLY A 347 17.01 3.78 -8.64
N LEU A 348 16.19 4.68 -8.11
CA LEU A 348 16.51 6.11 -8.12
C LEU A 348 17.61 6.47 -7.12
N ILE A 349 17.62 5.86 -5.92
CA ILE A 349 18.69 6.05 -4.92
C ILE A 349 20.03 5.64 -5.52
N VAL A 350 20.12 4.43 -6.09
CA VAL A 350 21.37 3.92 -6.65
C VAL A 350 21.81 4.74 -7.87
N THR A 351 20.87 5.13 -8.73
CA THR A 351 21.15 6.01 -9.87
C THR A 351 21.72 7.35 -9.42
N SER A 352 21.14 7.97 -8.40
CA SER A 352 21.60 9.25 -7.85
C SER A 352 23.03 9.16 -7.34
N ILE A 353 23.38 8.06 -6.65
CA ILE A 353 24.74 7.81 -6.16
C ILE A 353 25.72 7.60 -7.32
N LEU A 354 25.34 6.87 -8.37
CA LEU A 354 26.19 6.67 -9.57
C LEU A 354 26.50 8.01 -10.25
N ILE A 355 25.49 8.86 -10.40
CA ILE A 355 25.64 10.18 -11.00
C ILE A 355 26.54 11.06 -10.14
N TYR A 356 26.30 11.10 -8.82
CA TYR A 356 27.14 11.82 -7.88
C TYR A 356 28.60 11.38 -7.95
N GLU A 357 28.88 10.07 -7.89
CA GLU A 357 30.23 9.52 -7.96
C GLU A 357 30.93 9.94 -9.28
N ARG A 358 30.19 9.91 -10.38
CA ARG A 358 30.70 10.26 -11.72
C ARG A 358 31.01 11.74 -11.86
N LEU A 359 30.14 12.63 -11.37
CA LEU A 359 30.26 14.08 -11.59
C LEU A 359 31.16 14.76 -10.56
N ILE A 360 31.03 14.36 -9.29
CA ILE A 360 31.56 15.09 -8.13
C ILE A 360 32.40 14.18 -7.24
N GLY A 361 31.87 13.01 -6.85
CA GLY A 361 32.42 12.21 -5.75
C GLY A 361 33.88 11.78 -5.93
N LYS A 362 34.34 11.55 -7.17
CA LYS A 362 35.75 11.23 -7.45
C LYS A 362 36.71 12.43 -7.37
N LYS A 363 36.18 13.65 -7.44
CA LYS A 363 36.95 14.90 -7.40
C LYS A 363 37.13 15.45 -5.98
N VAL A 364 36.39 14.90 -5.01
CA VAL A 364 36.29 15.42 -3.64
C VAL A 364 36.96 14.44 -2.66
N PRO A 365 37.64 14.92 -1.59
CA PRO A 365 38.27 14.05 -0.61
C PRO A 365 37.29 13.11 0.08
N LYS A 366 37.73 11.89 0.41
CA LYS A 366 36.87 10.86 1.04
C LYS A 366 36.18 11.35 2.32
N GLY A 367 36.88 12.12 3.17
CA GLY A 367 36.31 12.67 4.40
C GLY A 367 35.15 13.63 4.14
N VAL A 368 35.23 14.42 3.07
CA VAL A 368 34.15 15.33 2.67
C VAL A 368 32.94 14.53 2.14
N ASN A 369 33.16 13.50 1.30
CA ASN A 369 32.07 12.62 0.84
C ASN A 369 31.36 11.93 2.01
N ILE A 370 32.09 11.47 3.02
CA ILE A 370 31.52 10.89 4.24
C ILE A 370 30.71 11.94 5.00
N THR A 371 31.23 13.17 5.13
CA THR A 371 30.53 14.26 5.81
C THR A 371 29.22 14.63 5.11
N ILE A 372 29.23 14.73 3.78
CA ILE A 372 28.03 14.97 2.95
C ILE A 372 26.99 13.86 3.19
N LEU A 373 27.42 12.60 3.17
CA LEU A 373 26.52 11.47 3.43
C LEU A 373 25.94 11.53 4.84
N VAL A 374 26.74 11.81 5.87
CA VAL A 374 26.26 11.91 7.26
C VAL A 374 25.24 13.05 7.40
N ILE A 375 25.50 14.22 6.83
CA ILE A 375 24.55 15.35 6.85
C ILE A 375 23.23 14.95 6.16
N LEU A 376 23.30 14.31 5.00
CA LEU A 376 22.13 13.83 4.27
C LEU A 376 21.33 12.81 5.12
N LEU A 377 22.01 11.84 5.74
CA LEU A 377 21.37 10.83 6.58
C LEU A 377 20.72 11.44 7.82
N LEU A 378 21.35 12.43 8.45
CA LEU A 378 20.77 13.14 9.59
C LEU A 378 19.54 13.95 9.17
N ALA A 379 19.59 14.63 8.03
CA ALA A 379 18.46 15.41 7.51
C ALA A 379 17.27 14.50 7.17
N LEU A 380 17.50 13.42 6.42
CA LEU A 380 16.46 12.44 6.06
C LEU A 380 15.94 11.70 7.29
N GLY A 381 16.82 11.22 8.18
CA GLY A 381 16.44 10.53 9.41
C GLY A 381 15.60 11.41 10.34
N THR A 382 15.97 12.68 10.50
CA THR A 382 15.17 13.65 11.27
C THR A 382 13.80 13.85 10.63
N ARG A 383 13.74 13.99 9.30
CA ARG A 383 12.47 14.14 8.59
C ARG A 383 11.58 12.90 8.74
N THR A 384 12.15 11.70 8.77
CA THR A 384 11.44 10.43 9.04
C THR A 384 10.88 10.40 10.45
N ILE A 385 11.68 10.75 11.46
CA ILE A 385 11.23 10.84 12.86
C ILE A 385 10.06 11.82 13.00
N VAL A 386 10.09 12.95 12.27
CA VAL A 386 8.97 13.90 12.23
C VAL A 386 7.76 13.29 11.52
N ARG A 387 7.94 12.66 10.34
CA ARG A 387 6.86 12.00 9.58
C ARG A 387 6.16 10.91 10.38
N ASN A 388 6.87 10.18 11.23
CA ASN A 388 6.29 9.16 12.11
C ASN A 388 5.22 9.72 13.07
N ARG A 389 5.25 11.03 13.37
CA ARG A 389 4.27 11.70 14.23
C ARG A 389 2.91 11.87 13.55
N ASP A 390 2.89 11.96 12.22
CA ASP A 390 1.64 12.04 11.45
C ASP A 390 0.82 10.75 11.67
N TRP A 391 1.51 9.62 11.81
CA TRP A 391 0.93 8.29 12.05
C TRP A 391 0.67 7.97 13.53
N LYS A 392 0.70 8.94 14.44
CA LYS A 392 0.57 8.70 15.89
C LYS A 392 -0.82 8.19 16.28
N SER A 393 -1.87 8.79 15.73
CA SER A 393 -3.27 8.45 15.90
C SER A 393 -4.06 8.81 14.63
N GLU A 394 -5.32 8.39 14.56
CA GLU A 394 -6.20 8.84 13.47
C GLU A 394 -6.29 10.37 13.41
N ASP A 395 -6.35 11.00 14.59
CA ASP A 395 -6.42 12.45 14.71
C ASP A 395 -5.20 13.15 14.12
N SER A 396 -3.98 12.70 14.47
CA SER A 396 -2.78 13.29 13.90
C SER A 396 -2.71 13.06 12.39
N LEU A 397 -3.18 11.90 11.93
CA LEU A 397 -3.13 11.52 10.53
C LEU A 397 -4.01 12.46 9.71
N TRP A 398 -5.30 12.56 10.01
CA TRP A 398 -6.24 13.36 9.23
C TRP A 398 -5.94 14.87 9.28
N LEU A 399 -5.51 15.38 10.44
CA LEU A 399 -5.08 16.78 10.57
C LEU A 399 -3.79 17.08 9.79
N SER A 400 -2.88 16.12 9.65
CA SER A 400 -1.68 16.29 8.83
C SER A 400 -2.02 16.33 7.33
N MET A 401 -2.98 15.51 6.91
CA MET A 401 -3.42 15.43 5.52
C MET A 401 -4.20 16.68 5.09
N GLU A 402 -4.95 17.31 5.99
CA GLU A 402 -5.68 18.56 5.70
C GLU A 402 -4.77 19.64 5.12
N LYS A 403 -3.57 19.77 5.68
CA LYS A 403 -2.59 20.78 5.29
C LYS A 403 -1.95 20.51 3.92
N ILE A 404 -1.86 19.24 3.53
CA ILE A 404 -1.09 18.79 2.37
C ILE A 404 -2.01 18.44 1.20
N SER A 405 -3.26 18.08 1.48
CA SER A 405 -4.22 17.53 0.53
C SER A 405 -5.64 18.06 0.78
N PRO A 406 -5.84 19.38 0.79
CA PRO A 406 -7.15 20.02 1.03
C PRO A 406 -8.18 19.74 -0.07
N SER A 407 -7.79 19.17 -1.22
CA SER A 407 -8.73 18.72 -2.25
C SER A 407 -9.17 17.26 -2.09
N SER A 408 -8.83 16.60 -0.97
CA SER A 408 -9.17 15.19 -0.75
C SER A 408 -10.56 15.04 -0.12
N ASP A 409 -11.53 14.57 -0.91
CA ASP A 409 -12.87 14.21 -0.45
C ASP A 409 -12.83 13.17 0.69
N GLN A 410 -11.93 12.18 0.58
CA GLN A 410 -11.73 11.17 1.61
C GLN A 410 -11.17 11.76 2.90
N ASN A 411 -10.22 12.71 2.81
CA ASN A 411 -9.70 13.35 4.00
C ASN A 411 -10.77 14.15 4.73
N HIS A 412 -11.55 14.96 4.00
CA HIS A 412 -12.66 15.72 4.57
C HIS A 412 -13.72 14.82 5.19
N ASN A 413 -14.02 13.67 4.59
CA ASN A 413 -14.89 12.67 5.22
C ASN A 413 -14.29 12.14 6.54
N ASN A 414 -13.00 11.83 6.58
CA ASN A 414 -12.34 11.32 7.79
C ASN A 414 -12.22 12.40 8.89
N LEU A 415 -12.00 13.66 8.52
CA LEU A 415 -12.06 14.80 9.45
C LEU A 415 -13.47 14.99 10.00
N GLY A 416 -14.50 14.86 9.16
CA GLY A 416 -15.90 14.87 9.60
C GLY A 416 -16.20 13.77 10.62
N ASP A 417 -15.70 12.55 10.41
CA ASP A 417 -15.82 11.45 11.37
C ASP A 417 -15.08 11.75 12.68
N LEU A 418 -13.85 12.29 12.59
CA LEU A 418 -13.09 12.72 13.76
C LEU A 418 -13.87 13.75 14.60
N TYR A 419 -14.39 14.80 13.98
CA TYR A 419 -15.18 15.81 14.68
C TYR A 419 -16.49 15.23 15.23
N SER A 420 -17.13 14.29 14.52
CA SER A 420 -18.30 13.57 15.01
C SER A 420 -17.99 12.75 16.28
N ARG A 421 -16.85 12.04 16.32
CA ARG A 421 -16.41 11.30 17.52
C ARG A 421 -16.12 12.22 18.70
N ARG A 422 -15.73 13.47 18.44
CA ARG A 422 -15.57 14.53 19.45
C ARG A 422 -16.87 15.27 19.79
N LYS A 423 -18.00 14.90 19.16
CA LYS A 423 -19.30 15.57 19.26
C LYS A 423 -19.30 17.03 18.80
N GLU A 424 -18.33 17.42 17.99
CA GLU A 424 -18.22 18.74 17.36
C GLU A 424 -19.04 18.75 16.05
N TRP A 425 -20.37 18.63 16.17
CA TRP A 425 -21.27 18.35 15.04
C TRP A 425 -21.21 19.39 13.91
N ASP A 426 -21.12 20.68 14.25
CA ASP A 426 -21.08 21.74 13.23
C ASP A 426 -19.81 21.66 12.36
N LYS A 427 -18.65 21.38 12.98
CA LYS A 427 -17.40 21.16 12.24
C LYS A 427 -17.48 19.88 11.41
N ALA A 428 -18.08 18.82 11.96
CA ALA A 428 -18.29 17.59 11.20
C ALA A 428 -19.13 17.83 9.95
N ILE A 429 -20.24 18.57 10.09
CA ILE A 429 -21.11 18.96 8.97
C ILE A 429 -20.35 19.78 7.93
N GLU A 430 -19.51 20.74 8.35
CA GLU A 430 -18.69 21.54 7.43
C GLU A 430 -17.74 20.66 6.61
N GLU A 431 -17.01 19.76 7.27
CA GLU A 431 -16.06 18.87 6.62
C GLU A 431 -16.76 17.87 5.69
N PHE A 432 -17.85 17.25 6.10
CA PHE A 432 -18.64 16.38 5.23
C PHE A 432 -19.23 17.14 4.03
N LYS A 433 -19.63 18.40 4.20
CA LYS A 433 -20.06 19.27 3.08
C LYS A 433 -18.94 19.53 2.09
N LYS A 434 -17.71 19.78 2.55
CA LYS A 434 -16.53 19.89 1.68
C LYS A 434 -16.32 18.60 0.90
N ALA A 435 -16.39 17.44 1.56
CA ALA A 435 -16.23 16.13 0.91
C ALA A 435 -17.23 15.91 -0.24
N VAL A 436 -18.52 16.18 -0.02
CA VAL A 436 -19.55 16.00 -1.06
C VAL A 436 -19.55 17.11 -2.12
N THR A 437 -18.94 18.26 -1.83
CA THR A 437 -18.71 19.33 -2.82
C THR A 437 -17.58 18.95 -3.78
N ILE A 438 -16.48 18.41 -3.24
CA ILE A 438 -15.34 17.92 -4.03
C ILE A 438 -15.76 16.70 -4.85
N ASN A 439 -16.48 15.76 -4.24
CA ASN A 439 -16.98 14.57 -4.92
C ASN A 439 -18.51 14.41 -4.71
N PRO A 440 -19.32 14.97 -5.63
CA PRO A 440 -20.78 14.85 -5.57
C PRO A 440 -21.33 13.43 -5.69
N ARG A 441 -20.48 12.42 -5.94
CA ARG A 441 -20.85 11.00 -6.01
C ARG A 441 -20.34 10.19 -4.81
N TYR A 442 -19.82 10.84 -3.77
CA TYR A 442 -19.34 10.14 -2.58
C TYR A 442 -20.50 9.77 -1.63
N SER A 443 -21.15 8.65 -1.91
CA SER A 443 -22.34 8.18 -1.18
C SER A 443 -22.12 8.01 0.33
N TYR A 444 -20.97 7.50 0.76
CA TYR A 444 -20.62 7.39 2.19
C TYR A 444 -20.45 8.75 2.88
N ALA A 445 -19.94 9.77 2.19
CA ALA A 445 -19.85 11.11 2.75
C ALA A 445 -21.25 11.74 2.94
N TYR A 446 -22.19 11.49 2.04
CA TYR A 446 -23.60 11.88 2.23
C TYR A 446 -24.25 11.12 3.40
N HIS A 447 -23.99 9.82 3.54
CA HIS A 447 -24.45 9.04 4.69
C HIS A 447 -23.91 9.62 6.01
N ASN A 448 -22.62 9.93 6.07
CA ASN A 448 -22.00 10.50 7.26
C ASN A 448 -22.46 11.93 7.55
N LEU A 449 -22.71 12.74 6.52
CA LEU A 449 -23.37 14.04 6.65
C LEU A 449 -24.76 13.89 7.27
N GLY A 450 -25.53 12.89 6.82
CA GLY A 450 -26.82 12.52 7.42
C GLY A 450 -26.69 12.14 8.89
N ASN A 451 -25.68 11.33 9.26
CA ASN A 451 -25.40 10.96 10.65
C ASN A 451 -25.08 12.19 11.52
N ALA A 452 -24.32 13.14 11.01
CA ALA A 452 -23.97 14.37 11.74
C ALA A 452 -25.20 15.28 11.95
N TYR A 453 -26.06 15.41 10.95
CA TYR A 453 -27.35 16.11 11.09
C TYR A 453 -28.29 15.42 12.06
N LEU A 454 -28.40 14.09 12.00
CA LEU A 454 -29.20 13.30 12.94
C LEU A 454 -28.71 13.47 14.39
N SER A 455 -27.39 13.50 14.59
CA SER A 455 -26.76 13.68 15.91
C SER A 455 -26.89 15.10 16.46
N SER A 456 -27.19 16.07 15.59
CA SER A 456 -27.50 17.47 15.95
C SER A 456 -29.02 17.75 15.94
N ASP A 457 -29.85 16.70 15.98
CA ASP A 457 -31.32 16.74 16.02
C ASP A 457 -32.00 17.45 14.83
N ARG A 458 -31.28 17.59 13.72
CA ARG A 458 -31.75 18.17 12.46
C ARG A 458 -32.27 17.07 11.53
N LEU A 459 -33.47 16.57 11.85
CA LEU A 459 -34.04 15.37 11.22
C LEU A 459 -34.32 15.53 9.73
N ASP A 460 -34.78 16.70 9.27
CA ASP A 460 -35.14 16.91 7.86
C ASP A 460 -33.91 16.95 6.95
N GLU A 461 -32.84 17.62 7.40
CA GLU A 461 -31.55 17.60 6.71
C GLU A 461 -30.95 16.20 6.70
N ALA A 462 -31.03 15.47 7.82
CA ALA A 462 -30.57 14.08 7.87
C ALA A 462 -31.29 13.21 6.84
N THR A 463 -32.63 13.25 6.80
CA THR A 463 -33.43 12.53 5.80
C THR A 463 -33.03 12.89 4.37
N LYS A 464 -32.89 14.20 4.07
CA LYS A 464 -32.48 14.68 2.74
C LYS A 464 -31.16 14.08 2.30
N TYR A 465 -30.12 14.13 3.15
CA TYR A 465 -28.79 13.66 2.78
C TYR A 465 -28.68 12.14 2.75
N TYR A 466 -29.44 11.41 3.59
CA TYR A 466 -29.56 9.97 3.47
C TYR A 466 -30.20 9.52 2.15
N TYR A 467 -31.27 10.18 1.69
CA TYR A 467 -31.84 9.85 0.37
C TYR A 467 -30.86 10.18 -0.76
N LYS A 468 -30.09 11.27 -0.66
CA LYS A 468 -29.01 11.55 -1.62
C LYS A 468 -27.94 10.44 -1.65
N ALA A 469 -27.57 9.90 -0.49
CA ALA A 469 -26.64 8.77 -0.40
C ALA A 469 -27.20 7.54 -1.14
N LEU A 470 -28.48 7.22 -0.94
CA LEU A 470 -29.16 6.08 -1.57
C LEU A 470 -29.44 6.26 -3.06
N GLU A 471 -29.66 7.49 -3.52
CA GLU A 471 -29.76 7.82 -4.95
C GLU A 471 -28.46 7.46 -5.69
N ILE A 472 -27.32 7.69 -5.04
CA ILE A 472 -25.99 7.40 -5.60
C ILE A 472 -25.62 5.92 -5.43
N ASN A 473 -25.84 5.36 -4.23
CA ASN A 473 -25.59 3.96 -3.94
C ASN A 473 -26.75 3.37 -3.10
N PRO A 474 -27.65 2.58 -3.71
CA PRO A 474 -28.76 1.94 -3.01
C PRO A 474 -28.33 0.73 -2.14
N MET A 475 -27.05 0.36 -2.10
CA MET A 475 -26.54 -0.78 -1.31
C MET A 475 -26.06 -0.40 0.09
N ILE A 476 -26.15 0.88 0.50
CA ILE A 476 -25.74 1.31 1.84
C ILE A 476 -26.84 0.96 2.86
N TRP A 477 -26.85 -0.30 3.30
CA TRP A 477 -27.83 -0.83 4.26
C TRP A 477 -27.91 0.00 5.54
N GLN A 478 -26.79 0.58 6.01
CA GLN A 478 -26.75 1.44 7.19
C GLN A 478 -27.64 2.67 7.02
N THR A 479 -27.75 3.23 5.82
CA THR A 479 -28.60 4.39 5.55
C THR A 479 -30.08 4.06 5.72
N TYR A 480 -30.51 2.87 5.30
CA TYR A 480 -31.89 2.41 5.54
C TYR A 480 -32.19 2.30 7.03
N LEU A 481 -31.25 1.79 7.82
CA LEU A 481 -31.45 1.70 9.28
C LEU A 481 -31.65 3.08 9.91
N GLN A 482 -30.83 4.07 9.54
CA GLN A 482 -30.96 5.42 10.07
C GLN A 482 -32.24 6.12 9.61
N LEU A 483 -32.64 5.93 8.36
CA LEU A 483 -33.93 6.43 7.86
C LEU A 483 -35.11 5.80 8.60
N ALA A 484 -35.07 4.50 8.87
CA ALA A 484 -36.12 3.83 9.64
C ALA A 484 -36.21 4.38 11.07
N VAL A 485 -35.08 4.63 11.72
CA VAL A 485 -35.03 5.29 13.04
C VAL A 485 -35.65 6.69 12.99
N ILE A 486 -35.37 7.48 11.95
CA ILE A 486 -36.00 8.79 11.76
C ILE A 486 -37.52 8.66 11.54
N SER A 487 -37.97 7.71 10.72
CA SER A 487 -39.40 7.46 10.50
C SER A 487 -40.13 7.09 11.79
N VAL A 488 -39.52 6.27 12.67
CA VAL A 488 -40.05 5.99 14.01
C VAL A 488 -40.19 7.27 14.84
N LYS A 489 -39.16 8.14 14.84
CA LYS A 489 -39.23 9.45 15.53
C LYS A 489 -40.34 10.35 14.99
N LYS A 490 -40.65 10.25 13.69
CA LYS A 490 -41.75 10.96 13.02
C LYS A 490 -43.11 10.26 13.16
N ASN A 491 -43.19 9.18 13.96
CA ASN A 491 -44.37 8.34 14.16
C ASN A 491 -44.92 7.67 12.87
N ASP A 492 -44.08 7.52 11.84
CA ASP A 492 -44.38 6.78 10.62
C ASP A 492 -43.85 5.34 10.73
N LEU A 493 -44.58 4.50 11.47
CA LEU A 493 -44.17 3.12 11.73
C LEU A 493 -44.26 2.23 10.48
N LYS A 494 -45.23 2.50 9.59
CA LYS A 494 -45.38 1.73 8.34
C LYS A 494 -44.23 2.02 7.38
N GLY A 495 -43.85 3.29 7.20
CA GLY A 495 -42.69 3.66 6.40
C GLY A 495 -41.39 3.14 7.01
N ALA A 496 -41.26 3.18 8.35
CA ALA A 496 -40.09 2.61 9.03
C ALA A 496 -39.92 1.11 8.76
N GLU A 497 -40.99 0.32 8.83
CA GLU A 497 -41.00 -1.12 8.51
C GLU A 497 -40.55 -1.36 7.06
N GLU A 498 -41.11 -0.63 6.09
CA GLU A 498 -40.73 -0.80 4.68
C GLU A 498 -39.25 -0.47 4.43
N ILE A 499 -38.76 0.62 5.03
CA ILE A 499 -37.38 1.08 4.87
C ILE A 499 -36.41 0.08 5.50
N VAL A 500 -36.66 -0.39 6.73
CA VAL A 500 -35.73 -1.33 7.40
C VAL A 500 -35.69 -2.68 6.68
N LEU A 501 -36.81 -3.16 6.13
CA LEU A 501 -36.87 -4.40 5.35
C LEU A 501 -36.04 -4.32 4.06
N LYS A 502 -35.99 -3.14 3.41
CA LYS A 502 -35.07 -2.90 2.28
C LYS A 502 -33.60 -3.04 2.72
N GLY A 503 -33.25 -2.49 3.88
CA GLY A 503 -31.91 -2.64 4.47
C GLY A 503 -31.55 -4.09 4.80
N ILE A 504 -32.47 -4.83 5.42
CA ILE A 504 -32.32 -6.26 5.75
C ILE A 504 -32.11 -7.10 4.48
N LYS A 505 -32.85 -6.81 3.41
CA LYS A 505 -32.71 -7.51 2.12
C LYS A 505 -31.32 -7.36 1.52
N ILE A 506 -30.67 -6.20 1.71
CA ILE A 506 -29.32 -5.93 1.22
C ILE A 506 -28.29 -6.61 2.11
N ASN A 507 -28.37 -6.39 3.43
CA ASN A 507 -27.46 -7.00 4.39
C ASN A 507 -28.17 -7.27 5.73
N PRO A 508 -28.57 -8.52 5.99
CA PRO A 508 -29.20 -8.89 7.24
C PRO A 508 -28.16 -8.90 8.37
N THR A 509 -28.30 -7.98 9.32
CA THR A 509 -27.43 -7.85 10.49
C THR A 509 -28.22 -7.97 11.78
N THR A 510 -27.55 -8.31 12.89
CA THR A 510 -28.16 -8.31 14.22
C THR A 510 -28.83 -6.96 14.51
N GLU A 511 -28.18 -5.86 14.13
CA GLU A 511 -28.70 -4.51 14.36
C GLU A 511 -29.93 -4.20 13.50
N SER A 512 -29.96 -4.60 12.22
CA SER A 512 -31.13 -4.38 11.37
C SER A 512 -32.38 -5.10 11.88
N TRP A 513 -32.22 -6.34 12.35
CA TRP A 513 -33.31 -7.11 12.94
C TRP A 513 -33.75 -6.55 14.29
N ARG A 514 -32.82 -6.05 15.10
CA ARG A 514 -33.13 -5.37 16.36
C ARG A 514 -33.96 -4.11 16.13
N ILE A 515 -33.62 -3.29 15.14
CA ILE A 515 -34.40 -2.09 14.78
C ILE A 515 -35.82 -2.47 14.32
N LEU A 516 -35.96 -3.53 13.50
CA LEU A 516 -37.27 -4.03 13.10
C LEU A 516 -38.11 -4.49 14.30
N GLY A 517 -37.50 -5.19 15.26
CA GLY A 517 -38.16 -5.57 16.52
C GLY A 517 -38.66 -4.35 17.30
N VAL A 518 -37.83 -3.31 17.44
CA VAL A 518 -38.22 -2.04 18.10
C VAL A 518 -39.37 -1.34 17.37
N ILE A 519 -39.38 -1.33 16.03
CA ILE A 519 -40.49 -0.78 15.23
C ILE A 519 -41.80 -1.51 15.58
N TYR A 520 -41.77 -2.84 15.67
CA TYR A 520 -42.95 -3.63 16.02
C TYR A 520 -43.41 -3.46 17.46
N VAL A 521 -42.48 -3.35 18.43
CA VAL A 521 -42.84 -3.02 19.83
C VAL A 521 -43.52 -1.66 19.89
N THR A 522 -42.99 -0.65 19.18
CA THR A 522 -43.57 0.70 19.12
C THR A 522 -44.96 0.69 18.47
N GLY A 523 -45.18 -0.19 17.50
CA GLY A 523 -46.47 -0.44 16.86
C GLY A 523 -47.40 -1.40 17.59
N ASN A 524 -47.07 -1.81 18.83
CA ASN A 524 -47.82 -2.77 19.65
C ASN A 524 -48.05 -4.14 18.99
N ASN A 525 -47.16 -4.57 18.09
CA ASN A 525 -47.20 -5.88 17.45
C ASN A 525 -46.17 -6.82 18.09
N LYS A 526 -46.53 -7.39 19.25
CA LYS A 526 -45.63 -8.22 20.07
C LYS A 526 -45.15 -9.48 19.34
N GLU A 527 -46.02 -10.14 18.58
CA GLU A 527 -45.68 -11.38 17.88
C GLU A 527 -44.54 -11.17 16.86
N LYS A 528 -44.68 -10.15 16.00
CA LYS A 528 -43.64 -9.82 15.02
C LYS A 528 -42.36 -9.30 15.69
N ALA A 529 -42.47 -8.57 16.80
CA ALA A 529 -41.31 -8.11 17.55
C ALA A 529 -40.47 -9.28 18.09
N ILE A 530 -41.12 -10.29 18.68
CA ILE A 530 -40.48 -11.52 19.17
C ILE A 530 -39.74 -12.24 18.04
N GLU A 531 -40.37 -12.36 16.86
CA GLU A 531 -39.74 -12.99 15.69
C GLU A 531 -38.49 -12.23 15.23
N ALA A 532 -38.57 -10.90 15.13
CA ALA A 532 -37.44 -10.07 14.74
C ALA A 532 -36.26 -10.16 15.73
N PHE A 533 -36.52 -10.15 17.04
CA PHE A 533 -35.46 -10.32 18.05
C PHE A 533 -34.86 -11.73 18.04
N ARG A 534 -35.65 -12.76 17.75
CA ARG A 534 -35.13 -14.13 17.54
C ARG A 534 -34.20 -14.20 16.34
N GLU A 535 -34.52 -13.54 15.23
CA GLU A 535 -33.61 -13.47 14.08
C GLU A 535 -32.31 -12.71 14.41
N ALA A 536 -32.39 -11.62 15.18
CA ALA A 536 -31.21 -10.93 15.68
C ALA A 536 -30.30 -11.86 16.52
N LEU A 537 -30.89 -12.63 17.43
CA LEU A 537 -30.17 -13.62 18.26
C LEU A 537 -29.72 -14.85 17.48
N ARG A 538 -30.36 -15.20 16.38
CA ARG A 538 -29.88 -16.26 15.48
C ARG A 538 -28.57 -15.84 14.80
N LEU A 539 -28.42 -14.57 14.46
CA LEU A 539 -27.19 -14.01 13.88
C LEU A 539 -26.10 -13.80 14.92
N ASP A 540 -26.46 -13.32 16.12
CA ASP A 540 -25.54 -13.16 17.25
C ASP A 540 -26.20 -13.63 18.55
N PRO A 541 -25.98 -14.91 18.94
CA PRO A 541 -26.57 -15.49 20.15
C PRO A 541 -26.09 -14.84 21.46
N THR A 542 -25.01 -14.04 21.39
CA THR A 542 -24.41 -13.38 22.56
C THR A 542 -24.86 -11.94 22.73
N ASN A 543 -25.71 -11.42 21.84
CA ASN A 543 -26.18 -10.05 21.89
C ASN A 543 -27.10 -9.80 23.10
N SER A 544 -26.55 -9.21 24.16
CA SER A 544 -27.28 -8.94 25.41
C SER A 544 -28.47 -8.00 25.20
N THR A 545 -28.30 -6.97 24.36
CA THR A 545 -29.35 -5.99 24.05
C THR A 545 -30.54 -6.65 23.36
N ALA A 546 -30.32 -7.48 22.35
CA ALA A 546 -31.40 -8.19 21.66
C ALA A 546 -32.12 -9.17 22.59
N ARG A 547 -31.40 -9.85 23.49
CA ARG A 547 -32.00 -10.73 24.50
C ARG A 547 -32.86 -9.96 25.49
N GLN A 548 -32.35 -8.85 26.05
CA GLN A 548 -33.13 -7.99 26.95
C GLN A 548 -34.41 -7.46 26.29
N MET A 549 -34.33 -7.05 25.01
CA MET A 549 -35.50 -6.57 24.27
C MET A 549 -36.51 -7.69 24.01
N LEU A 550 -36.06 -8.91 23.70
CA LEU A 550 -36.92 -10.08 23.56
C LEU A 550 -37.64 -10.40 24.88
N ASP A 551 -36.90 -10.47 25.98
CA ASP A 551 -37.43 -10.81 27.30
C ASP A 551 -38.44 -9.75 27.78
N ALA A 552 -38.20 -8.47 27.48
CA ALA A 552 -39.13 -7.38 27.79
C ALA A 552 -40.39 -7.34 26.90
N THR A 553 -40.40 -8.06 25.77
CA THR A 553 -41.54 -8.10 24.84
C THR A 553 -42.57 -9.16 25.22
N TYR A 554 -42.11 -10.25 25.86
CA TYR A 554 -42.97 -11.24 26.52
C TYR A 554 -43.75 -10.59 27.67
#